data_AF-A0A388PH78-F1
#
_entry.id   AF-A0A388PH78-F1
#
_cell.length_a   1.000
_cell.length_b   1.000
_cell.length_c   1.000
_cell.angle_alpha   90.00
_cell.angle_beta   90.00
_cell.angle_gamma   90.00
#
_symmetry.space_group_name_H-M   'P 1'
#
loop_
_entity.id
_entity.type
_entity.pdbx_description
1 polymer ?
#
loop_
_entity_poly.entity_id
_entity_poly.type
_entity_poly.pdbx_seq_one_letter_code
_entity_poly.pdbx_strand_id
1 'polypeptide(L)'
;MPKKKTIRHVKKTYVLDTNVLIHDPESLFKFDEHTVAVPVEVLSELDRLKTQPGQLGASARRVNRSIRALFENRPLKEITEGDPGKPGALHAKLRDGGELRVVINDSLIREHFNGERSERLRAVFMQVDAPDHRIIASALYLRDTTKGSVILVTKDACMALKAQALGLEVEDYRNDRIETSDVGDYKTVTVTAAAMRDFKELAQVEVKLKGEDSPSVNEYVMLTSSDWSEPARHVGENVFVPLGLYREFLSTDSGARKGLQMPRGMRVIPKNFEQWIFLDALLNPDIKLVTCFGRAGTGKTFLSIAAALSQVLSDFSPYKKLYVSRPVVQIGKDIGALPGTKEEKLSPYIQPYFDNLEVLFSRNGAPAAPQIAPSSKALVATASPTQHRRRPQASEGPPSPSLVPSSSRSANRASPYQWLIDSA
;
A
#
# COMPACT_ATOMS: atom_id res chain seq x y z
N MET A 1 47.55 -16.45 23.31
CA MET A 1 46.55 -15.60 22.64
C MET A 1 46.55 -15.92 21.15
N PRO A 2 45.48 -16.50 20.57
CA PRO A 2 45.45 -16.73 19.13
C PRO A 2 45.15 -15.41 18.41
N LYS A 3 45.95 -15.10 17.39
CA LYS A 3 45.77 -13.94 16.52
C LYS A 3 44.42 -14.04 15.80
N LYS A 4 43.54 -13.05 16.00
CA LYS A 4 42.31 -12.88 15.20
C LYS A 4 42.70 -12.81 13.72
N LYS A 5 42.30 -13.80 12.92
CA LYS A 5 42.32 -13.73 11.46
C LYS A 5 41.39 -12.60 11.04
N THR A 6 41.95 -11.52 10.50
CA THR A 6 41.18 -10.47 9.82
C THR A 6 40.59 -11.08 8.55
N ILE A 7 39.28 -11.36 8.55
CA ILE A 7 38.55 -11.75 7.35
C ILE A 7 38.57 -10.52 6.44
N ARG A 8 39.36 -10.54 5.36
CA ARG A 8 39.28 -9.53 4.30
C ARG A 8 37.93 -9.71 3.62
N HIS A 9 36.95 -8.88 3.94
CA HIS A 9 35.70 -8.81 3.17
C HIS A 9 36.05 -8.43 1.72
N VAL A 10 35.73 -9.31 0.77
CA VAL A 10 35.89 -9.04 -0.65
C VAL A 10 34.84 -8.02 -1.04
N LYS A 11 35.26 -6.85 -1.54
CA LYS A 11 34.37 -5.77 -1.95
C LYS A 11 33.55 -6.23 -3.17
N LYS A 12 32.23 -6.25 -3.03
CA LYS A 12 31.28 -6.62 -4.11
C LYS A 12 30.89 -5.39 -4.92
N THR A 13 30.30 -5.61 -6.09
CA THR A 13 29.70 -4.57 -6.93
C THR A 13 28.20 -4.79 -7.06
N TYR A 14 27.41 -3.84 -6.56
CA TYR A 14 25.95 -3.86 -6.63
C TYR A 14 25.48 -2.93 -7.73
N VAL A 15 24.80 -3.47 -8.74
CA VAL A 15 24.18 -2.70 -9.83
C VAL A 15 22.74 -2.43 -9.46
N LEU A 16 22.38 -1.16 -9.28
CA LEU A 16 21.03 -0.79 -8.85
C LEU A 16 20.12 -0.54 -10.05
N ASP A 17 18.92 -1.13 -10.01
CA ASP A 17 17.80 -0.84 -10.91
C ASP A 17 17.08 0.47 -10.53
N THR A 18 16.47 1.15 -11.51
CA THR A 18 15.70 2.38 -11.30
C THR A 18 14.55 2.15 -10.33
N ASN A 19 13.82 1.03 -10.44
CA ASN A 19 12.70 0.73 -9.55
C ASN A 19 13.12 0.66 -8.08
N VAL A 20 14.32 0.13 -7.80
CA VAL A 20 14.85 0.07 -6.43
C VAL A 20 15.04 1.48 -5.86
N LEU A 21 15.67 2.36 -6.65
CA LEU A 21 15.95 3.75 -6.27
C LEU A 21 14.69 4.61 -6.12
N ILE A 22 13.67 4.37 -6.95
CA ILE A 22 12.41 5.12 -6.87
C ILE A 22 11.59 4.71 -5.65
N HIS A 23 11.55 3.42 -5.34
CA HIS A 23 10.86 2.95 -4.15
C HIS A 23 11.58 3.36 -2.86
N ASP A 24 12.91 3.31 -2.87
CA ASP A 24 13.73 3.68 -1.73
C ASP A 24 14.94 4.52 -2.15
N PRO A 25 14.85 5.86 -2.09
CA PRO A 25 15.95 6.75 -2.43
C PRO A 25 17.22 6.56 -1.59
N GLU A 26 17.10 6.00 -0.38
CA GLU A 26 18.23 5.74 0.50
C GLU A 26 18.95 4.42 0.14
N SER A 27 18.38 3.59 -0.74
CA SER A 27 19.03 2.36 -1.23
C SER A 27 20.40 2.60 -1.84
N LEU A 28 20.65 3.82 -2.35
CA LEU A 28 21.95 4.27 -2.86
C LEU A 28 23.07 4.16 -1.81
N PHE A 29 22.74 4.31 -0.53
CA PHE A 29 23.68 4.36 0.59
C PHE A 29 23.63 3.11 1.49
N LYS A 30 22.82 2.10 1.14
CA LYS A 30 22.68 0.87 1.94
C LYS A 30 23.76 -0.17 1.68
N PHE A 31 24.64 0.11 0.72
CA PHE A 31 25.78 -0.72 0.34
C PHE A 31 27.07 0.12 0.42
N ASP A 32 27.14 1.03 1.40
CA ASP A 32 28.20 2.04 1.58
C ASP A 32 29.59 1.44 1.81
N GLU A 33 29.69 0.14 2.13
CA GLU A 33 30.92 -0.64 2.26
C GLU A 33 31.38 -1.29 0.92
N HIS A 34 30.52 -1.24 -0.10
CA HIS A 34 30.69 -1.91 -1.39
C HIS A 34 30.80 -0.92 -2.56
N THR A 35 30.93 -1.45 -3.78
CA THR A 35 30.86 -0.63 -5.00
C THR A 35 29.41 -0.56 -5.45
N VAL A 36 28.80 0.63 -5.46
CA VAL A 36 27.44 0.86 -5.97
C VAL A 36 27.53 1.37 -7.40
N ALA A 37 27.15 0.53 -8.36
CA ALA A 37 27.14 0.83 -9.78
C ALA A 37 25.74 1.33 -10.22
N VAL A 38 25.69 2.52 -10.80
CA VAL A 38 24.48 3.13 -11.36
C VAL A 38 24.67 3.27 -12.88
N PRO A 39 24.03 2.42 -13.69
CA PRO A 39 24.05 2.57 -15.15
C PRO A 39 23.48 3.92 -15.61
N VAL A 40 24.01 4.47 -16.69
CA VAL A 40 23.54 5.76 -17.24
C VAL A 40 22.06 5.72 -17.67
N GLU A 41 21.55 4.53 -18.01
CA GLU A 41 20.14 4.32 -18.33
C GLU A 41 19.24 4.57 -17.13
N VAL A 42 19.68 4.20 -15.92
CA VAL A 42 18.96 4.49 -14.67
C VAL A 42 18.85 5.99 -14.46
N LEU A 43 19.94 6.74 -14.71
CA LEU A 43 19.91 8.21 -14.63
C LEU A 43 18.94 8.82 -15.65
N SER A 44 18.91 8.27 -16.86
CA SER A 44 18.01 8.72 -17.93
C SER A 44 16.54 8.48 -17.56
N GLU A 45 16.26 7.35 -16.91
CA GLU A 45 14.91 7.02 -16.44
C GLU A 45 14.48 7.88 -15.25
N LEU A 46 15.36 8.08 -14.26
CA LEU A 46 15.12 9.00 -13.15
C LEU A 46 14.84 10.43 -13.64
N ASP A 47 15.52 10.88 -14.70
CA ASP A 47 15.28 12.21 -15.27
C ASP A 47 13.89 12.35 -15.90
N ARG A 48 13.40 11.31 -16.57
CA ARG A 48 12.02 11.27 -17.10
C ARG A 48 11.00 11.27 -15.97
N LEU A 49 11.25 10.51 -14.91
CA LEU A 49 10.31 10.33 -13.80
C LEU A 49 10.23 11.54 -12.87
N LYS A 50 11.24 12.42 -12.85
CA LYS A 50 11.25 13.62 -11.98
C LYS A 50 10.09 14.59 -12.23
N THR A 51 9.47 14.54 -13.41
CA THR A 51 8.32 15.40 -13.79
C THR A 51 6.98 14.84 -13.33
N GLN A 52 6.93 13.56 -12.92
CA GLN A 52 5.69 12.94 -12.48
C GLN A 52 5.22 13.49 -11.13
N PRO A 53 3.90 13.61 -10.91
CA PRO A 53 3.33 14.01 -9.64
C PRO A 53 3.45 12.89 -8.58
N GLY A 54 3.33 13.26 -7.30
CA GLY A 54 3.28 12.30 -6.19
C GLY A 54 4.64 11.78 -5.71
N GLN A 55 4.61 10.63 -5.04
CA GLN A 55 5.78 10.02 -4.40
C GLN A 55 6.84 9.59 -5.42
N LEU A 56 6.43 9.06 -6.57
CA LEU A 56 7.34 8.59 -7.63
C LEU A 56 8.31 9.69 -8.09
N GLY A 57 7.77 10.86 -8.46
CA GLY A 57 8.60 12.00 -8.85
C GLY A 57 9.37 12.63 -7.69
N ALA A 58 8.83 12.59 -6.47
CA ALA A 58 9.55 13.06 -5.28
C ALA A 58 10.80 12.21 -4.99
N SER A 59 10.68 10.89 -5.08
CA SER A 59 11.77 9.92 -4.96
C SER A 59 12.82 10.14 -6.03
N ALA A 60 12.42 10.21 -7.31
CA ALA A 60 13.36 10.46 -8.42
C ALA A 60 14.14 11.77 -8.24
N ARG A 61 13.47 12.85 -7.81
CA ARG A 61 14.13 14.13 -7.48
C ARG A 61 15.09 14.00 -6.30
N ARG A 62 14.77 13.20 -5.27
CA ARG A 62 15.66 12.96 -4.13
C ARG A 62 16.92 12.21 -4.59
N VAL A 63 16.77 11.12 -5.34
CA VAL A 63 17.91 10.34 -5.87
C VAL A 63 18.82 11.23 -6.73
N ASN A 64 18.25 11.99 -7.67
CA ASN A 64 19.04 12.91 -8.51
C ASN A 64 19.81 13.96 -7.68
N ARG A 65 19.21 14.51 -6.62
CA ARG A 65 19.91 15.42 -5.71
C ARG A 65 21.03 14.72 -4.94
N SER A 66 20.80 13.51 -4.44
CA SER A 66 21.80 12.72 -3.72
C SER A 66 23.00 12.39 -4.61
N ILE A 67 22.76 11.92 -5.83
CA ILE A 67 23.82 11.66 -6.81
C ILE A 67 24.57 12.96 -7.13
N ARG A 68 23.85 14.05 -7.45
CA ARG A 68 24.49 15.35 -7.76
C ARG A 68 25.36 15.87 -6.62
N ALA A 69 24.90 15.76 -5.37
CA ALA A 69 25.65 16.19 -4.19
C ALA A 69 26.97 15.42 -4.00
N LEU A 70 27.06 14.16 -4.43
CA LEU A 70 28.31 13.39 -4.37
C LEU A 70 29.39 13.91 -5.33
N PHE A 71 28.96 14.55 -6.43
CA PHE A 71 29.85 15.04 -7.49
C PHE A 71 29.98 16.59 -7.52
N GLU A 72 29.19 17.30 -6.73
CA GLU A 72 29.22 18.77 -6.65
C GLU A 72 30.55 19.24 -6.07
N ASN A 73 31.14 20.28 -6.69
CA ASN A 73 32.43 20.89 -6.30
C ASN A 73 33.68 19.99 -6.42
N ARG A 74 33.60 18.87 -7.14
CA ARG A 74 34.80 18.07 -7.47
C ARG A 74 35.36 18.47 -8.85
N PRO A 75 36.69 18.68 -8.99
CA PRO A 75 37.28 18.96 -10.29
C PRO A 75 37.17 17.73 -11.20
N LEU A 76 36.89 17.93 -12.49
CA LEU A 76 36.67 16.85 -13.47
C LEU A 76 37.80 15.81 -13.45
N LYS A 77 39.06 16.24 -13.22
CA LYS A 77 40.21 15.34 -13.05
C LYS A 77 40.03 14.34 -11.91
N GLU A 78 39.57 14.74 -10.72
CA GLU A 78 39.35 13.82 -9.60
C GLU A 78 38.14 12.89 -9.82
N ILE A 79 37.22 13.29 -10.69
CA ILE A 79 36.00 12.56 -11.05
C ILE A 79 36.29 11.52 -12.15
N THR A 80 37.13 11.85 -13.12
CA THR A 80 37.49 10.99 -14.28
C THR A 80 38.81 10.25 -14.10
N GLU A 81 39.67 10.63 -13.14
CA GLU A 81 40.80 9.80 -12.67
C GLU A 81 40.26 8.65 -11.82
N GLY A 82 39.39 7.84 -12.44
CA GLY A 82 39.24 6.44 -12.07
C GLY A 82 40.41 5.67 -12.67
N ASP A 83 40.85 4.63 -11.97
CA ASP A 83 41.84 3.67 -12.48
C ASP A 83 41.45 3.26 -13.92
N PRO A 84 42.29 3.49 -14.95
CA PRO A 84 42.00 3.13 -16.33
C PRO A 84 41.69 1.64 -16.53
N GLY A 85 42.03 0.79 -15.55
CA GLY A 85 41.66 -0.61 -15.49
C GLY A 85 40.27 -0.90 -14.89
N LYS A 86 39.45 0.12 -14.58
CA LYS A 86 38.14 -0.03 -13.95
C LYS A 86 37.03 0.60 -14.80
N PRO A 87 35.94 -0.13 -15.08
CA PRO A 87 34.80 0.38 -15.85
C PRO A 87 34.03 1.47 -15.07
N GLY A 88 33.82 2.63 -15.71
CA GLY A 88 33.02 3.75 -15.17
C GLY A 88 33.72 5.10 -15.30
N ALA A 89 32.99 6.13 -15.75
CA ALA A 89 33.54 7.46 -16.04
C ALA A 89 33.46 8.44 -14.85
N LEU A 90 32.61 8.14 -13.85
CA LEU A 90 32.33 9.00 -12.70
C LEU A 90 32.39 8.16 -11.42
N HIS A 91 33.23 8.52 -10.45
CA HIS A 91 33.30 7.82 -9.16
C HIS A 91 33.30 8.76 -7.95
N ALA A 92 32.68 8.32 -6.85
CA ALA A 92 32.66 9.03 -5.57
C ALA A 92 32.76 8.06 -4.40
N LYS A 93 33.55 8.39 -3.37
CA LYS A 93 33.63 7.58 -2.14
C LYS A 93 32.34 7.68 -1.34
N LEU A 94 31.89 6.55 -0.81
CA LEU A 94 30.76 6.45 0.12
C LEU A 94 31.26 6.47 1.58
N ARG A 95 30.33 6.48 2.55
CA ARG A 95 30.63 6.74 3.97
C ARG A 95 31.50 5.64 4.59
N ASP A 96 31.21 4.38 4.26
CA ASP A 96 31.83 3.22 4.90
C ASP A 96 32.98 2.61 4.06
N GLY A 97 33.62 3.41 3.21
CA GLY A 97 34.79 3.00 2.41
C GLY A 97 34.44 2.35 1.05
N GLY A 98 33.15 2.24 0.74
CA GLY A 98 32.60 1.95 -0.56
C GLY A 98 32.80 3.06 -1.58
N GLU A 99 32.28 2.85 -2.78
CA GLU A 99 32.28 3.87 -3.82
C GLU A 99 31.03 3.76 -4.70
N LEU A 100 30.47 4.89 -5.10
CA LEU A 100 29.45 4.97 -6.13
C LEU A 100 30.12 5.21 -7.48
N ARG A 101 29.69 4.48 -8.50
CA ARG A 101 30.17 4.58 -9.88
C ARG A 101 29.03 4.77 -10.84
N VAL A 102 29.13 5.77 -11.72
CA VAL A 102 28.25 5.87 -12.88
C VAL A 102 28.86 5.06 -14.03
N VAL A 103 28.10 4.10 -14.52
CA VAL A 103 28.58 3.09 -15.47
C VAL A 103 28.10 3.45 -16.86
N ILE A 104 29.05 3.53 -17.78
CA ILE A 104 28.81 3.63 -19.21
C ILE A 104 29.29 2.32 -19.81
N ASN A 105 28.38 1.60 -20.47
CA ASN A 105 28.73 0.36 -21.13
C ASN A 105 29.30 0.68 -22.52
N ASP A 106 30.62 0.81 -22.61
CA ASP A 106 31.33 1.10 -23.87
C ASP A 106 31.10 0.02 -24.94
N SER A 107 30.78 -1.21 -24.54
CA SER A 107 30.44 -2.29 -25.47
C SER A 107 29.14 -2.01 -26.24
N LEU A 108 28.23 -1.20 -25.70
CA LEU A 108 27.03 -0.72 -26.41
C LEU A 108 27.31 0.45 -27.35
N ILE A 109 28.44 1.16 -27.17
CA ILE A 109 28.81 2.36 -27.93
C ILE A 109 29.61 2.00 -29.19
N ARG A 110 30.34 0.88 -29.19
CA ARG A 110 31.16 0.43 -30.33
C ARG A 110 30.48 -0.73 -31.04
N GLU A 111 30.43 -0.70 -32.37
CA GLU A 111 29.79 -1.69 -33.26
C GLU A 111 30.37 -3.14 -33.21
N HIS A 112 31.04 -3.55 -32.14
CA HIS A 112 31.73 -4.84 -32.05
C HIS A 112 31.04 -5.80 -31.05
N PHE A 113 29.74 -6.04 -31.24
CA PHE A 113 29.04 -7.17 -30.62
C PHE A 113 29.25 -8.48 -31.41
N ASN A 114 30.49 -8.82 -31.76
CA ASN A 114 30.81 -10.07 -32.50
C ASN A 114 31.39 -11.12 -31.55
N GLY A 115 30.54 -12.06 -31.11
CA GLY A 115 30.93 -13.22 -30.30
C GLY A 115 29.73 -14.07 -29.85
N GLU A 116 29.95 -15.33 -29.47
CA GLU A 116 28.89 -16.30 -29.09
C GLU A 116 27.99 -15.81 -27.93
N ARG A 117 28.52 -14.95 -27.04
CA ARG A 117 27.74 -14.35 -25.94
C ARG A 117 26.86 -13.18 -26.40
N SER A 118 27.30 -12.44 -27.43
CA SER A 118 26.51 -11.40 -28.08
C SER A 118 25.27 -11.97 -28.75
N GLU A 119 25.39 -13.18 -29.32
CA GLU A 119 24.26 -13.94 -29.85
C GLU A 119 23.28 -14.35 -28.76
N ARG A 120 23.76 -14.80 -27.58
CA ARG A 120 22.87 -15.09 -26.44
C ARG A 120 22.15 -13.85 -25.91
N LEU A 121 22.85 -12.71 -25.82
CA LEU A 121 22.25 -11.43 -25.45
C LEU A 121 21.18 -10.98 -26.45
N ARG A 122 21.46 -11.09 -27.76
CA ARG A 122 20.50 -10.79 -28.83
C ARG A 122 19.33 -11.78 -28.86
N ALA A 123 19.55 -13.04 -28.50
CA ALA A 123 18.52 -14.06 -28.41
C ALA A 123 17.55 -13.83 -27.23
N VAL A 124 18.05 -13.28 -26.11
CA VAL A 124 17.23 -12.92 -24.94
C VAL A 124 16.57 -11.55 -25.11
N PHE A 125 17.23 -10.62 -25.80
CA PHE A 125 16.77 -9.24 -25.99
C PHE A 125 16.49 -8.93 -27.46
N MET A 126 15.26 -9.23 -27.91
CA MET A 126 14.79 -8.87 -29.27
C MET A 126 14.79 -7.36 -29.55
N GLN A 127 14.83 -6.53 -28.50
CA GLN A 127 15.01 -5.08 -28.58
C GLN A 127 16.10 -4.66 -27.59
N VAL A 128 17.33 -4.46 -28.06
CA VAL A 128 18.47 -3.98 -27.25
C VAL A 128 18.25 -2.53 -26.75
N ASP A 129 17.22 -1.84 -27.26
CA ASP A 129 16.90 -0.45 -26.93
C ASP A 129 15.97 -0.28 -25.73
N ALA A 130 15.40 -1.35 -25.16
CA ALA A 130 14.64 -1.23 -23.93
C ALA A 130 15.58 -0.87 -22.75
N PRO A 131 15.26 0.16 -21.95
CA PRO A 131 16.10 0.59 -20.81
C PRO A 131 16.51 -0.56 -19.88
N ASP A 132 15.56 -1.44 -19.52
CA ASP A 132 15.80 -2.59 -18.63
C ASP A 132 16.88 -3.54 -19.17
N HIS A 133 16.90 -3.74 -20.50
CA HIS A 133 17.88 -4.62 -21.14
C HIS A 133 19.28 -4.02 -21.11
N ARG A 134 19.39 -2.69 -21.21
CA ARG A 134 20.66 -1.97 -21.10
C ARG A 134 21.20 -1.95 -19.67
N ILE A 135 20.33 -1.94 -18.66
CA ILE A 135 20.75 -2.12 -17.25
C ILE A 135 21.36 -3.52 -17.06
N ILE A 136 20.70 -4.57 -17.55
CA ILE A 136 21.24 -5.94 -17.51
C ILE A 136 22.56 -6.04 -18.29
N ALA A 137 22.63 -5.43 -19.47
CA ALA A 137 23.85 -5.40 -20.28
C ALA A 137 25.01 -4.71 -19.54
N SER A 138 24.74 -3.63 -18.81
CA SER A 138 25.72 -2.93 -17.97
C SER A 138 26.20 -3.80 -16.81
N ALA A 139 25.30 -4.57 -16.17
CA ALA A 139 25.69 -5.52 -15.13
C ALA A 139 26.59 -6.65 -15.68
N LEU A 140 26.28 -7.19 -16.86
CA LEU A 140 27.13 -8.17 -17.54
C LEU A 140 28.49 -7.62 -17.92
N TYR A 141 28.52 -6.39 -18.46
CA TYR A 141 29.76 -5.70 -18.78
C TYR A 141 30.64 -5.55 -17.54
N LEU A 142 30.07 -5.13 -16.41
CA LEU A 142 30.80 -5.04 -15.14
C LEU A 142 31.29 -6.40 -14.65
N ARG A 143 30.49 -7.46 -14.74
CA ARG A 143 30.92 -8.82 -14.36
C ARG A 143 32.14 -9.25 -15.16
N ASP A 144 32.17 -8.93 -16.45
CA ASP A 144 33.23 -9.37 -17.35
C ASP A 144 34.49 -8.48 -17.27
N THR A 145 34.36 -7.24 -16.80
CA THR A 145 35.46 -6.25 -16.73
C THR A 145 35.99 -5.98 -15.32
N THR A 146 35.24 -6.33 -14.27
CA THR A 146 35.68 -6.17 -12.88
C THR A 146 36.13 -7.47 -12.24
N LYS A 147 37.11 -7.39 -11.34
CA LYS A 147 37.50 -8.52 -10.48
C LYS A 147 36.62 -8.52 -9.23
N GLY A 148 35.65 -9.42 -9.15
CA GLY A 148 34.77 -9.57 -7.99
C GLY A 148 33.38 -10.10 -8.35
N SER A 149 32.53 -10.29 -7.34
CA SER A 149 31.11 -10.59 -7.56
C SER A 149 30.37 -9.31 -7.96
N VAL A 150 29.56 -9.43 -9.02
CA VAL A 150 28.66 -8.39 -9.52
C VAL A 150 27.24 -8.89 -9.37
N ILE A 151 26.46 -8.12 -8.63
CA ILE A 151 25.11 -8.47 -8.21
C ILE A 151 24.15 -7.41 -8.73
N LEU A 152 23.15 -7.82 -9.50
CA LEU A 152 22.05 -6.95 -9.89
C LEU A 152 21.02 -6.89 -8.75
N VAL A 153 20.66 -5.68 -8.32
CA VAL A 153 19.63 -5.44 -7.32
C VAL A 153 18.40 -4.92 -8.04
N THR A 154 17.31 -5.70 -8.05
CA THR A 154 16.04 -5.33 -8.69
C THR A 154 14.84 -5.78 -7.86
N LYS A 155 13.69 -5.13 -8.07
CA LYS A 155 12.38 -5.58 -7.57
C LYS A 155 11.54 -6.31 -8.63
N ASP A 156 11.96 -6.27 -9.90
CA ASP A 156 11.21 -6.85 -11.00
C ASP A 156 11.59 -8.33 -11.19
N ALA A 157 10.60 -9.21 -11.00
CA ALA A 157 10.78 -10.66 -11.14
C ALA A 157 11.17 -11.06 -12.57
N CYS A 158 10.63 -10.41 -13.60
CA CYS A 158 10.97 -10.68 -15.00
C CYS A 158 12.40 -10.25 -15.31
N MET A 159 12.82 -9.08 -14.81
CA MET A 159 14.20 -8.61 -14.95
C MET A 159 15.18 -9.57 -14.25
N ALA A 160 14.84 -9.99 -13.02
CA ALA A 160 15.63 -10.95 -12.26
C ALA A 160 15.80 -12.28 -13.01
N LEU A 161 14.72 -12.86 -13.55
CA LEU A 161 14.78 -14.11 -14.31
C LEU A 161 15.64 -13.97 -15.58
N LYS A 162 15.52 -12.86 -16.32
CA LYS A 162 16.35 -12.59 -17.51
C LYS A 162 17.83 -12.49 -17.14
N ALA A 163 18.16 -11.78 -16.07
CA ALA A 163 19.53 -11.63 -15.59
C ALA A 163 20.12 -12.97 -15.11
N GLN A 164 19.36 -13.77 -14.36
CA GLN A 164 19.77 -15.10 -13.93
C GLN A 164 19.99 -16.06 -15.11
N ALA A 165 19.12 -16.03 -16.12
CA ALA A 165 19.29 -16.82 -17.34
C ALA A 165 20.60 -16.47 -18.10
N LEU A 166 21.12 -15.25 -17.91
CA LEU A 166 22.40 -14.78 -18.46
C LEU A 166 23.60 -14.99 -17.51
N GLY A 167 23.38 -15.68 -16.39
CA GLY A 167 24.42 -16.00 -15.40
C GLY A 167 24.87 -14.80 -14.56
N LEU A 168 23.99 -13.84 -14.30
CA LEU A 168 24.21 -12.80 -13.29
C LEU A 168 23.69 -13.26 -11.93
N GLU A 169 24.40 -12.90 -10.86
CA GLU A 169 23.85 -12.95 -9.50
C GLU A 169 22.81 -11.83 -9.37
N VAL A 170 21.66 -12.15 -8.78
CA VAL A 170 20.56 -11.20 -8.57
C VAL A 170 20.10 -11.26 -7.12
N GLU A 171 19.97 -10.09 -6.51
CA GLU A 171 19.38 -9.93 -5.18
C GLU A 171 18.07 -9.14 -5.28
N ASP A 172 17.03 -9.66 -4.63
CA ASP A 172 15.73 -8.99 -4.50
C ASP A 172 15.84 -7.88 -3.45
N TYR A 173 15.45 -6.66 -3.79
CA TYR A 173 15.47 -5.55 -2.85
C TYR A 173 14.28 -5.62 -1.87
N ARG A 174 14.50 -6.30 -0.74
CA ARG A 174 13.45 -6.65 0.24
C ARG A 174 13.18 -5.65 1.37
N ASN A 175 13.62 -4.39 1.25
CA ASN A 175 13.37 -3.39 2.30
C ASN A 175 11.90 -2.92 2.40
N ASP A 176 11.04 -3.37 1.48
CA ASP A 176 9.69 -2.85 1.26
C ASP A 176 8.61 -3.93 1.36
N ARG A 177 8.99 -5.15 1.76
CA ARG A 177 8.02 -6.22 2.03
C ARG A 177 7.93 -6.43 3.53
N ILE A 178 6.80 -6.00 4.10
CA ILE A 178 6.24 -6.75 5.22
C ILE A 178 6.04 -8.15 4.64
N GLU A 179 6.77 -9.14 5.15
CA GLU A 179 6.45 -10.53 4.85
C GLU A 179 4.99 -10.70 5.22
N THR A 180 4.13 -10.81 4.21
CA THR A 180 2.75 -11.23 4.41
C THR A 180 2.86 -12.71 4.77
N SER A 181 3.23 -13.00 6.02
CA SER A 181 2.94 -14.29 6.64
C SER A 181 1.49 -14.60 6.33
N ASP A 182 1.24 -15.81 5.84
CA ASP A 182 0.00 -16.25 5.21
C ASP A 182 -1.23 -15.51 5.72
N VAL A 183 -1.84 -14.72 4.83
CA VAL A 183 -3.07 -13.98 5.10
C VAL A 183 -4.16 -14.98 5.48
N GLY A 184 -4.37 -15.20 6.77
CA GLY A 184 -5.45 -16.06 7.25
C GLY A 184 -5.32 -16.56 8.67
N ASP A 185 -4.11 -16.84 9.16
CA ASP A 185 -3.94 -17.54 10.43
C ASP A 185 -3.34 -16.63 11.50
N TYR A 186 -4.10 -16.41 12.58
CA TYR A 186 -3.61 -15.74 13.77
C TYR A 186 -2.74 -16.70 14.59
N LYS A 187 -1.68 -16.17 15.19
CA LYS A 187 -0.81 -16.98 16.05
C LYS A 187 -1.59 -17.50 17.24
N THR A 188 -1.53 -18.81 17.45
CA THR A 188 -2.13 -19.46 18.60
C THR A 188 -1.06 -19.77 19.64
N VAL A 189 -1.29 -19.36 20.88
CA VAL A 189 -0.38 -19.60 22.00
C VAL A 189 -1.10 -20.50 23.01
N THR A 190 -0.60 -21.72 23.16
CA THR A 190 -1.12 -22.65 24.16
C THR A 190 -0.61 -22.27 25.55
N VAL A 191 -1.52 -22.12 26.50
CA VAL A 191 -1.23 -21.78 27.89
C VAL A 191 -1.77 -22.84 28.84
N THR A 192 -1.25 -22.86 30.07
CA THR A 192 -1.76 -23.77 31.11
C THR A 192 -3.14 -23.31 31.60
N ALA A 193 -3.92 -24.24 32.16
CA ALA A 193 -5.22 -23.90 32.75
C ALA A 193 -5.09 -22.87 33.89
N ALA A 194 -3.97 -22.88 34.62
CA ALA A 194 -3.68 -21.87 35.65
C ALA A 194 -3.46 -20.49 35.03
N ALA A 195 -2.61 -20.39 34.01
CA ALA A 195 -2.36 -19.14 33.29
C ALA A 195 -3.65 -18.58 32.62
N MET A 196 -4.50 -19.45 32.08
CA MET A 196 -5.80 -19.06 31.54
C MET A 196 -6.76 -18.56 32.63
N ARG A 197 -6.70 -19.13 33.84
CA ARG A 197 -7.47 -18.63 34.98
C ARG A 197 -7.00 -17.25 35.39
N ASP A 198 -5.69 -17.04 35.51
CA ASP A 198 -5.10 -15.74 35.83
C ASP A 198 -5.47 -14.69 34.76
N PHE A 199 -5.41 -15.05 33.48
CA PHE A 199 -5.83 -14.18 32.38
C PHE A 199 -7.29 -13.73 32.53
N LYS A 200 -8.17 -14.65 32.93
CA LYS A 200 -9.57 -14.32 33.22
C LYS A 200 -9.65 -13.44 34.46
N GLU A 201 -9.15 -13.85 35.61
CA GLU A 201 -9.40 -13.13 36.86
C GLU A 201 -8.67 -11.77 36.93
N LEU A 202 -7.45 -11.70 36.42
CA LEU A 202 -6.57 -10.54 36.54
C LEU A 202 -6.56 -9.65 35.28
N ALA A 203 -7.22 -10.07 34.20
CA ALA A 203 -7.18 -9.40 32.90
C ALA A 203 -5.75 -9.20 32.35
N GLN A 204 -4.82 -10.05 32.76
CA GLN A 204 -3.45 -10.09 32.26
C GLN A 204 -2.82 -11.45 32.57
N VAL A 205 -1.85 -11.86 31.75
CA VAL A 205 -1.04 -13.06 32.01
C VAL A 205 0.36 -12.91 31.44
N GLU A 206 1.37 -13.37 32.17
CA GLU A 206 2.74 -13.47 31.69
C GLU A 206 2.97 -14.87 31.10
N VAL A 207 3.30 -14.95 29.81
CA VAL A 207 3.57 -16.23 29.11
C VAL A 207 4.95 -16.17 28.49
N LYS A 208 5.91 -16.83 29.13
CA LYS A 208 7.30 -16.87 28.64
C LYS A 208 7.40 -17.72 27.37
N LEU A 209 7.44 -17.05 26.22
CA LEU A 209 7.72 -17.68 24.93
C LEU A 209 9.23 -17.63 24.66
N LYS A 210 9.79 -18.70 24.09
CA LYS A 210 11.23 -18.80 23.80
C LYS A 210 11.49 -18.62 22.30
N GLY A 211 12.53 -17.86 21.95
CA GLY A 211 13.08 -17.78 20.58
C GLY A 211 12.33 -16.80 19.65
N GLU A 212 12.42 -17.06 18.34
CA GLU A 212 11.75 -16.30 17.26
C GLU A 212 10.21 -16.33 17.35
N ASP A 213 9.65 -17.13 18.27
CA ASP A 213 8.22 -17.25 18.51
C ASP A 213 7.62 -16.21 19.45
N SER A 214 8.41 -15.29 20.02
CA SER A 214 7.85 -14.22 20.83
C SER A 214 7.10 -13.22 19.94
N PRO A 215 5.80 -12.96 20.20
CA PRO A 215 5.06 -11.95 19.46
C PRO A 215 5.65 -10.56 19.69
N SER A 216 5.55 -9.70 18.69
CA SER A 216 5.90 -8.29 18.78
C SER A 216 4.92 -7.52 19.66
N VAL A 217 5.28 -6.32 20.10
CA VAL A 217 4.35 -5.44 20.81
C VAL A 217 3.18 -5.09 19.88
N ASN A 218 1.96 -5.10 20.42
CA ASN A 218 0.69 -4.95 19.70
C ASN A 218 0.35 -6.09 18.71
N GLU A 219 1.07 -7.19 18.75
CA GLU A 219 0.66 -8.39 18.04
C GLU A 219 -0.50 -9.07 18.79
N TYR A 220 -1.49 -9.54 18.02
CA TYR A 220 -2.68 -10.20 18.53
C TYR A 220 -2.54 -11.70 18.37
N VAL A 221 -2.86 -12.44 19.42
CA VAL A 221 -2.76 -13.90 19.46
C VAL A 221 -4.07 -14.50 19.99
N MET A 222 -4.29 -15.77 19.70
CA MET A 222 -5.32 -16.57 20.37
C MET A 222 -4.67 -17.35 21.51
N LEU A 223 -5.01 -17.02 22.76
CA LEU A 223 -4.60 -17.83 23.90
C LEU A 223 -5.54 -19.04 23.98
N THR A 224 -4.97 -20.24 24.03
CA THR A 224 -5.75 -21.49 24.06
C THR A 224 -5.35 -22.36 25.24
N SER A 225 -6.34 -22.92 25.91
CA SER A 225 -6.20 -23.98 26.92
C SER A 225 -7.10 -25.16 26.52
N SER A 226 -7.05 -26.25 27.27
CA SER A 226 -7.92 -27.44 27.09
C SER A 226 -9.41 -27.10 26.84
N ASP A 227 -9.93 -26.09 27.54
CA ASP A 227 -11.38 -25.85 27.62
C ASP A 227 -11.83 -24.48 27.10
N TRP A 228 -10.88 -23.61 26.71
CA TRP A 228 -11.20 -22.23 26.37
C TRP A 228 -10.16 -21.59 25.45
N SER A 229 -10.64 -20.73 24.57
CA SER A 229 -9.82 -19.90 23.69
C SER A 229 -10.28 -18.46 23.77
N GLU A 230 -9.36 -17.54 23.97
CA GLU A 230 -9.66 -16.11 24.08
C GLU A 230 -8.58 -15.28 23.38
N PRO A 231 -8.97 -14.22 22.66
CA PRO A 231 -7.98 -13.35 22.04
C PRO A 231 -7.29 -12.47 23.06
N ALA A 232 -6.00 -12.25 22.80
CA ALA A 232 -5.17 -11.38 23.61
C ALA A 232 -4.23 -10.54 22.74
N ARG A 233 -3.85 -9.38 23.26
CA ARG A 233 -2.83 -8.51 22.68
C ARG A 233 -1.57 -8.57 23.54
N HIS A 234 -0.42 -8.72 22.90
CA HIS A 234 0.87 -8.63 23.58
C HIS A 234 1.24 -7.16 23.83
N VAL A 235 1.52 -6.81 25.08
CA VAL A 235 1.87 -5.44 25.50
C VAL A 235 3.36 -5.24 25.76
N GLY A 236 4.17 -6.28 25.59
CA GLY A 236 5.60 -6.30 25.90
C GLY A 236 5.89 -7.13 27.14
N GLU A 237 7.18 -7.41 27.39
CA GLU A 237 7.66 -8.17 28.55
C GLU A 237 6.97 -9.53 28.76
N ASN A 238 6.50 -10.17 27.68
CA ASN A 238 5.72 -11.41 27.69
C ASN A 238 4.33 -11.31 28.34
N VAL A 239 3.81 -10.09 28.51
CA VAL A 239 2.49 -9.84 29.10
C VAL A 239 1.43 -9.74 28.01
N PHE A 240 0.33 -10.46 28.22
CA PHE A 240 -0.83 -10.49 27.33
C PHE A 240 -2.06 -9.95 28.06
N VAL A 241 -2.85 -9.13 27.37
CA VAL A 241 -4.08 -8.51 27.89
C VAL A 241 -5.29 -8.84 26.99
N PRO A 242 -6.51 -8.95 27.55
CA PRO A 242 -7.70 -9.25 26.76
C PRO A 242 -8.15 -8.03 25.95
N LEU A 243 -8.91 -8.30 24.88
CA LEU A 243 -9.60 -7.27 24.12
C LEU A 243 -10.85 -6.84 24.92
N GLY A 244 -10.82 -5.64 25.48
CA GLY A 244 -11.83 -5.20 26.47
C GLY A 244 -13.27 -5.30 25.96
N LEU A 245 -13.53 -4.81 24.75
CA LEU A 245 -14.88 -4.83 24.16
C LEU A 245 -15.35 -6.25 23.80
N TYR A 246 -14.42 -7.14 23.41
CA TYR A 246 -14.74 -8.55 23.14
C TYR A 246 -15.17 -9.25 24.43
N ARG A 247 -14.46 -8.98 25.52
CA ARG A 247 -14.73 -9.57 26.82
C ARG A 247 -16.07 -9.13 27.40
N GLU A 248 -16.38 -7.84 27.29
CA GLU A 248 -17.69 -7.30 27.67
C GLU A 248 -18.82 -7.87 26.79
N PHE A 249 -18.55 -8.11 25.51
CA PHE A 249 -19.52 -8.76 24.64
C PHE A 249 -19.90 -10.17 25.13
N LEU A 250 -18.91 -10.95 25.59
CA LEU A 250 -19.13 -12.28 26.14
C LEU A 250 -19.72 -12.29 27.55
N SER A 251 -19.50 -11.25 28.36
CA SER A 251 -20.01 -11.20 29.74
C SER A 251 -21.53 -11.29 29.80
N THR A 252 -22.07 -12.06 30.74
CA THR A 252 -23.53 -12.15 31.00
C THR A 252 -24.07 -10.98 31.82
N ASP A 253 -23.22 -10.07 32.26
CA ASP A 253 -23.63 -8.96 33.12
C ASP A 253 -24.57 -8.01 32.38
N SER A 254 -25.64 -7.59 33.05
CA SER A 254 -26.67 -6.72 32.46
C SER A 254 -26.14 -5.34 32.03
N GLY A 255 -25.01 -4.91 32.59
CA GLY A 255 -24.35 -3.65 32.24
C GLY A 255 -23.24 -3.78 31.18
N ALA A 256 -22.91 -4.98 30.72
CA ALA A 256 -21.79 -5.17 29.80
C ALA A 256 -22.09 -4.62 28.39
N ARG A 257 -21.09 -3.99 27.75
CA ARG A 257 -21.27 -3.47 26.38
C ARG A 257 -21.30 -4.64 25.41
N LYS A 258 -22.45 -4.81 24.74
CA LYS A 258 -22.65 -5.84 23.70
C LYS A 258 -22.13 -5.42 22.33
N GLY A 259 -20.96 -4.77 22.28
CA GLY A 259 -20.40 -4.12 21.09
C GLY A 259 -20.40 -2.59 21.18
N LEU A 260 -19.89 -1.94 20.15
CA LEU A 260 -19.66 -0.49 20.12
C LEU A 260 -20.97 0.26 19.89
N GLN A 261 -21.42 1.02 20.89
CA GLN A 261 -22.66 1.78 20.81
C GLN A 261 -22.41 3.12 20.11
N MET A 262 -23.10 3.39 18.99
CA MET A 262 -23.10 4.72 18.37
C MET A 262 -24.00 5.67 19.16
N PRO A 263 -23.56 6.90 19.47
CA PRO A 263 -24.42 7.92 20.07
C PRO A 263 -25.61 8.21 19.17
N ARG A 264 -26.84 8.03 19.65
CA ARG A 264 -28.08 8.17 18.84
C ARG A 264 -28.15 7.25 17.61
N GLY A 265 -27.34 6.19 17.57
CA GLY A 265 -27.26 5.27 16.44
C GLY A 265 -27.38 3.81 16.85
N MET A 266 -27.06 2.93 15.91
CA MET A 266 -27.09 1.48 16.12
C MET A 266 -25.92 1.02 17.00
N ARG A 267 -26.03 -0.23 17.47
CA ARG A 267 -24.91 -0.94 18.09
C ARG A 267 -24.13 -1.71 17.04
N VAL A 268 -22.84 -1.43 16.92
CA VAL A 268 -21.93 -2.10 16.00
C VAL A 268 -21.31 -3.30 16.69
N ILE A 269 -21.60 -4.49 16.15
CA ILE A 269 -21.07 -5.77 16.65
C ILE A 269 -20.17 -6.35 15.57
N PRO A 270 -18.85 -6.48 15.84
CA PRO A 270 -17.94 -7.21 14.97
C PRO A 270 -18.42 -8.65 14.72
N LYS A 271 -18.31 -9.10 13.46
CA LYS A 271 -18.85 -10.41 13.02
C LYS A 271 -17.85 -11.55 13.12
N ASN A 272 -16.56 -11.23 13.11
CA ASN A 272 -15.48 -12.20 13.14
C ASN A 272 -14.33 -11.70 13.99
N PHE A 273 -13.34 -12.56 14.19
CA PHE A 273 -12.23 -12.30 15.08
C PHE A 273 -11.35 -11.14 14.61
N GLU A 274 -11.10 -11.05 13.31
CA GLU A 274 -10.28 -10.00 12.71
C GLU A 274 -10.90 -8.61 12.89
N GLN A 275 -12.24 -8.52 12.85
CA GLN A 275 -12.94 -7.28 13.14
C GLN A 275 -12.87 -6.89 14.62
N TRP A 276 -12.85 -7.86 15.54
CA TRP A 276 -12.63 -7.59 16.97
C TRP A 276 -11.22 -7.05 17.22
N ILE A 277 -10.20 -7.68 16.64
CA ILE A 277 -8.80 -7.18 16.67
C ILE A 277 -8.73 -5.77 16.10
N PHE A 278 -9.31 -5.57 14.92
CA PHE A 278 -9.25 -4.27 14.26
C PHE A 278 -9.92 -3.19 15.10
N LEU A 279 -11.05 -3.49 15.73
CA LEU A 279 -11.75 -2.55 16.59
C LEU A 279 -10.99 -2.24 17.88
N ASP A 280 -10.35 -3.24 18.49
CA ASP A 280 -9.46 -3.06 19.65
C ASP A 280 -8.30 -2.12 19.29
N ALA A 281 -7.66 -2.35 18.14
CA ALA A 281 -6.57 -1.51 17.66
C ALA A 281 -6.99 -0.04 17.43
N LEU A 282 -8.20 0.17 16.89
CA LEU A 282 -8.74 1.50 16.62
C LEU A 282 -9.17 2.28 17.87
N LEU A 283 -9.58 1.59 18.92
CA LEU A 283 -10.04 2.19 20.17
C LEU A 283 -8.90 2.37 21.19
N ASN A 284 -7.73 1.82 20.92
CA ASN A 284 -6.57 1.91 21.80
C ASN A 284 -5.81 3.23 21.58
N PRO A 285 -5.78 4.15 22.58
CA PRO A 285 -5.11 5.44 22.45
C PRO A 285 -3.58 5.34 22.35
N ASP A 286 -2.98 4.22 22.74
CA ASP A 286 -1.52 4.00 22.65
C ASP A 286 -1.07 3.70 21.21
N ILE A 287 -1.99 3.20 20.36
CA ILE A 287 -1.71 2.91 18.95
C ILE A 287 -2.00 4.16 18.11
N LYS A 288 -0.94 4.89 17.73
CA LYS A 288 -1.06 6.18 17.02
C LYS A 288 -1.41 6.05 15.54
N LEU A 289 -1.07 4.92 14.92
CA LEU A 289 -1.30 4.66 13.51
C LEU A 289 -1.76 3.22 13.32
N VAL A 290 -2.92 3.04 12.71
CA VAL A 290 -3.46 1.73 12.34
C VAL A 290 -3.54 1.66 10.82
N THR A 291 -2.82 0.71 10.23
CA THR A 291 -2.95 0.38 8.81
C THR A 291 -3.68 -0.96 8.70
N CYS A 292 -4.71 -1.01 7.86
CA CYS A 292 -5.54 -2.20 7.69
C CYS A 292 -5.66 -2.57 6.22
N PHE A 293 -5.29 -3.81 5.91
CA PHE A 293 -5.49 -4.42 4.60
C PHE A 293 -6.51 -5.56 4.71
N GLY A 294 -7.14 -5.91 3.60
CA GLY A 294 -8.10 -7.01 3.56
C GLY A 294 -9.02 -6.94 2.36
N ARG A 295 -9.69 -8.05 2.05
CA ARG A 295 -10.61 -8.17 0.90
C ARG A 295 -11.70 -7.08 0.91
N ALA A 296 -12.21 -6.72 -0.28
CA ALA A 296 -13.33 -5.79 -0.37
C ALA A 296 -14.55 -6.32 0.40
N GLY A 297 -15.33 -5.41 1.01
CA GLY A 297 -16.54 -5.78 1.77
C GLY A 297 -16.32 -6.29 3.20
N THR A 298 -15.09 -6.35 3.70
CA THR A 298 -14.75 -6.85 5.06
C THR A 298 -15.06 -5.88 6.22
N GLY A 299 -15.65 -4.71 5.95
CA GLY A 299 -16.05 -3.76 6.98
C GLY A 299 -14.96 -2.79 7.46
N LYS A 300 -13.77 -2.77 6.83
CA LYS A 300 -12.65 -1.89 7.20
C LYS A 300 -13.08 -0.42 7.39
N THR A 301 -13.59 0.19 6.32
CA THR A 301 -14.03 1.61 6.36
C THR A 301 -15.16 1.83 7.35
N PHE A 302 -16.12 0.91 7.42
CA PHE A 302 -17.27 1.00 8.32
C PHE A 302 -16.86 1.01 9.79
N LEU A 303 -16.00 0.06 10.21
CA LEU A 303 -15.49 -0.04 11.58
C LEU A 303 -14.58 1.13 11.93
N SER A 304 -13.73 1.60 11.00
CA SER A 304 -12.92 2.81 11.22
C SER A 304 -13.77 4.03 11.51
N ILE A 305 -14.84 4.25 10.74
CA ILE A 305 -15.75 5.38 10.95
C ILE A 305 -16.51 5.22 12.28
N ALA A 306 -17.01 4.02 12.57
CA ALA A 306 -17.71 3.74 13.82
C ALA A 306 -16.80 4.01 15.05
N ALA A 307 -15.58 3.49 15.04
CA ALA A 307 -14.62 3.69 16.12
C ALA A 307 -14.23 5.16 16.28
N ALA A 308 -13.99 5.86 15.17
CA ALA A 308 -13.62 7.27 15.20
C ALA A 308 -14.77 8.16 15.71
N LEU A 309 -16.00 7.93 15.24
CA LEU A 309 -17.17 8.66 15.72
C LEU A 309 -17.48 8.37 17.19
N SER A 310 -17.39 7.10 17.62
CA SER A 310 -17.57 6.75 19.02
C SER A 310 -16.60 7.48 19.94
N GLN A 311 -15.36 7.69 19.48
CA GLN A 311 -14.36 8.43 20.24
C GLN A 311 -14.69 9.92 20.22
N VAL A 312 -14.86 10.53 19.04
CA VAL A 312 -15.12 11.97 18.89
C VAL A 312 -16.41 12.43 19.59
N LEU A 313 -17.46 11.62 19.57
CA LEU A 313 -18.77 11.94 20.14
C LEU A 313 -18.91 11.54 21.62
N SER A 314 -17.86 11.01 22.24
CA SER A 314 -17.87 10.69 23.67
C SER A 314 -17.79 11.96 24.51
N ASP A 315 -18.52 12.01 25.63
CA ASP A 315 -18.56 13.17 26.54
C ASP A 315 -17.16 13.55 27.07
N PHE A 316 -16.27 12.57 27.22
CA PHE A 316 -14.89 12.74 27.68
C PHE A 316 -13.86 12.47 26.57
N SER A 317 -14.20 12.84 25.33
CA SER A 317 -13.34 12.61 24.17
C SER A 317 -12.05 13.45 24.20
N PRO A 318 -10.86 12.84 23.97
CA PRO A 318 -9.65 13.60 23.66
C PRO A 318 -9.63 14.17 22.23
N TYR A 319 -10.61 13.79 21.39
CA TYR A 319 -10.71 14.18 19.98
C TYR A 319 -11.89 15.12 19.73
N LYS A 320 -11.64 16.20 18.98
CA LYS A 320 -12.68 17.22 18.67
C LYS A 320 -13.30 17.08 17.27
N LYS A 321 -12.54 16.58 16.29
CA LYS A 321 -12.95 16.52 14.89
C LYS A 321 -12.47 15.23 14.24
N LEU A 322 -13.30 14.68 13.35
CA LEU A 322 -12.97 13.55 12.48
C LEU A 322 -12.67 14.07 11.07
N TYR A 323 -11.49 13.73 10.55
CA TYR A 323 -11.13 13.99 9.16
C TYR A 323 -11.16 12.68 8.38
N VAL A 324 -11.88 12.67 7.26
CA VAL A 324 -11.89 11.57 6.30
C VAL A 324 -11.27 12.08 5.02
N SER A 325 -10.18 11.45 4.58
CA SER A 325 -9.49 11.80 3.35
C SER A 325 -9.44 10.59 2.42
N ARG A 326 -9.64 10.84 1.12
CA ARG A 326 -9.50 9.84 0.07
C ARG A 326 -8.62 10.43 -1.03
N PRO A 327 -7.54 9.73 -1.45
CA PRO A 327 -6.79 10.18 -2.62
C PRO A 327 -7.71 10.12 -3.85
N VAL A 328 -7.75 11.22 -4.60
CA VAL A 328 -8.48 11.29 -5.86
C VAL A 328 -7.63 10.56 -6.91
N VAL A 329 -7.85 9.25 -7.02
CA VAL A 329 -7.23 8.44 -8.07
C VAL A 329 -8.10 8.58 -9.31
N GLN A 330 -7.59 9.26 -10.33
CA GLN A 330 -8.29 9.47 -11.58
C GLN A 330 -8.43 8.13 -12.32
N ILE A 331 -9.66 7.71 -12.61
CA ILE A 331 -9.94 6.57 -13.49
C ILE A 331 -10.57 7.14 -14.77
N GLY A 332 -9.77 7.32 -15.82
CA GLY A 332 -10.24 7.82 -17.12
C GLY A 332 -9.85 9.27 -17.44
N LYS A 333 -10.64 9.94 -18.31
CA LYS A 333 -10.40 11.35 -18.70
C LYS A 333 -10.46 12.26 -17.48
N ASP A 334 -9.54 13.23 -17.45
CA ASP A 334 -9.35 14.22 -16.39
C ASP A 334 -10.68 14.76 -15.85
N ILE A 335 -10.76 14.99 -14.53
CA ILE A 335 -11.95 15.57 -13.85
C ILE A 335 -12.28 16.95 -14.45
N GLY A 336 -11.31 17.56 -15.13
CA GLY A 336 -11.48 18.69 -16.03
C GLY A 336 -12.31 18.37 -17.27
N ALA A 337 -13.64 18.38 -17.11
CA ALA A 337 -14.64 18.87 -18.09
C ALA A 337 -16.09 18.54 -17.67
N LEU A 338 -16.35 17.97 -16.49
CA LEU A 338 -17.75 17.81 -16.05
C LEU A 338 -18.32 19.18 -15.62
N PRO A 339 -19.52 19.58 -16.06
CA PRO A 339 -20.19 20.76 -15.53
C PRO A 339 -20.59 20.53 -14.07
N GLY A 340 -20.51 21.57 -13.24
CA GLY A 340 -20.89 21.50 -11.81
C GLY A 340 -19.85 22.11 -10.86
N THR A 341 -20.24 22.24 -9.59
CA THR A 341 -19.37 22.73 -8.50
C THR A 341 -18.28 21.72 -8.13
N LYS A 342 -17.31 22.12 -7.30
CA LYS A 342 -16.26 21.20 -6.82
C LYS A 342 -16.87 20.05 -6.02
N GLU A 343 -17.87 20.37 -5.22
CA GLU A 343 -18.61 19.46 -4.35
C GLU A 343 -19.38 18.42 -5.18
N GLU A 344 -20.08 18.85 -6.25
CA GLU A 344 -20.80 17.96 -7.16
C GLU A 344 -19.86 16.98 -7.88
N LYS A 345 -18.65 17.42 -8.23
CA LYS A 345 -17.63 16.57 -8.86
C LYS A 345 -17.02 15.55 -7.89
N LEU A 346 -16.91 15.91 -6.62
CA LEU A 346 -16.32 15.06 -5.58
C LEU A 346 -17.36 14.14 -4.92
N SER A 347 -18.65 14.47 -5.03
CA SER A 347 -19.76 13.73 -4.40
C SER A 347 -19.69 12.21 -4.63
N PRO A 348 -19.47 11.68 -5.87
CA PRO A 348 -19.39 10.23 -6.08
C PRO A 348 -18.26 9.54 -5.31
N TYR A 349 -17.17 10.24 -5.01
CA TYR A 349 -16.01 9.69 -4.30
C TYR A 349 -16.21 9.64 -2.78
N ILE A 350 -17.09 10.51 -2.26
CA ILE A 350 -17.37 10.68 -0.83
C ILE A 350 -18.65 9.92 -0.42
N GLN A 351 -19.57 9.66 -1.37
CA GLN A 351 -20.83 8.96 -1.15
C GLN A 351 -20.72 7.69 -0.28
N PRO A 352 -19.73 6.79 -0.48
CA PRO A 352 -19.62 5.57 0.36
C PRO A 352 -19.43 5.86 1.85
N TYR A 353 -18.88 7.02 2.22
CA TYR A 353 -18.75 7.42 3.61
C TYR A 353 -20.09 7.85 4.19
N PHE A 354 -20.89 8.61 3.43
CA PHE A 354 -22.24 9.00 3.83
C PHE A 354 -23.17 7.79 3.96
N ASP A 355 -23.05 6.80 3.07
CA ASP A 355 -23.82 5.55 3.16
C ASP A 355 -23.50 4.80 4.48
N ASN A 356 -22.23 4.78 4.89
CA ASN A 356 -21.85 4.20 6.19
C ASN A 356 -22.45 4.99 7.36
N LEU A 357 -22.46 6.32 7.29
CA LEU A 357 -23.11 7.15 8.31
C LEU A 357 -24.62 6.89 8.39
N GLU A 358 -25.28 6.68 7.24
CA GLU A 358 -26.70 6.34 7.22
C GLU A 358 -26.97 5.04 7.97
N VAL A 359 -26.16 4.01 7.73
CA VAL A 359 -26.27 2.73 8.44
C VAL A 359 -25.99 2.92 9.94
N LEU A 360 -24.93 3.63 10.32
CA LEU A 360 -24.54 3.82 11.72
C LEU A 360 -25.60 4.56 12.55
N PHE A 361 -26.32 5.50 11.94
CA PHE A 361 -27.37 6.29 12.61
C PHE A 361 -28.79 5.86 12.24
N SER A 362 -28.96 4.77 11.51
CA SER A 362 -30.28 4.19 11.24
C SER A 362 -30.92 3.76 12.55
N ARG A 363 -32.13 4.28 12.84
CA ARG A 363 -32.92 3.83 13.99
C ARG A 363 -33.32 2.37 13.78
N ASN A 364 -32.98 1.50 14.72
CA ASN A 364 -33.41 0.10 14.74
C ASN A 364 -34.91 -0.01 14.42
N GLY A 365 -35.26 -0.58 13.26
CA GLY A 365 -36.65 -0.88 12.87
C GLY A 365 -37.11 -0.38 11.51
N ALA A 366 -36.35 0.44 10.78
CA ALA A 366 -36.68 0.78 9.38
C ALA A 366 -35.87 -0.11 8.42
N PRO A 367 -36.51 -0.95 7.57
CA PRO A 367 -35.78 -1.63 6.51
C PRO A 367 -35.14 -0.57 5.60
N ALA A 368 -33.86 -0.75 5.27
CA ALA A 368 -33.20 0.05 4.24
C ALA A 368 -34.06 0.01 2.98
N ALA A 369 -34.44 1.18 2.47
CA ALA A 369 -35.21 1.26 1.23
C ALA A 369 -34.41 0.57 0.12
N PRO A 370 -35.01 -0.33 -0.67
CA PRO A 370 -34.30 -0.98 -1.75
C PRO A 370 -33.80 0.08 -2.74
N GLN A 371 -32.49 0.15 -2.92
CA GLN A 371 -31.87 1.01 -3.92
C GLN A 371 -32.27 0.49 -5.30
N ILE A 372 -33.03 1.29 -6.05
CA ILE A 372 -33.31 1.03 -7.46
C ILE A 372 -31.99 1.24 -8.22
N ALA A 373 -31.37 0.17 -8.67
CA ALA A 373 -30.24 0.24 -9.60
C ALA A 373 -30.70 0.98 -10.87
N PRO A 374 -29.91 1.95 -11.40
CA PRO A 374 -30.25 2.59 -12.66
C PRO A 374 -30.23 1.54 -13.77
N SER A 375 -31.39 1.27 -14.35
CA SER A 375 -31.55 0.33 -15.46
C SER A 375 -30.64 0.73 -16.62
N SER A 376 -29.74 -0.16 -17.01
CA SER A 376 -28.93 -0.07 -18.21
C SER A 376 -29.82 -0.19 -19.44
N LYS A 377 -30.34 0.91 -19.97
CA LYS A 377 -30.85 0.93 -21.34
C LYS A 377 -29.66 1.08 -22.29
N ALA A 378 -29.46 0.01 -23.05
CA ALA A 378 -28.40 -0.19 -24.02
C ALA A 378 -28.34 0.93 -25.07
N LEU A 379 -27.16 1.53 -25.20
CA LEU A 379 -26.72 2.22 -26.42
C LEU A 379 -26.07 1.16 -27.31
N VAL A 380 -26.86 0.49 -28.13
CA VAL A 380 -26.35 -0.25 -29.30
C VAL A 380 -26.37 0.71 -30.47
N ALA A 381 -25.19 1.06 -30.96
CA ALA A 381 -24.99 1.71 -32.23
C ALA A 381 -25.02 0.66 -33.34
N THR A 382 -25.91 0.80 -34.32
CA THR A 382 -25.71 0.30 -35.68
C THR A 382 -26.45 1.17 -36.69
N ALA A 383 -25.80 1.31 -37.85
CA ALA A 383 -26.01 2.27 -38.92
C ALA A 383 -27.35 2.15 -39.69
N SER A 384 -27.69 3.25 -40.38
CA SER A 384 -28.75 3.43 -41.40
C SER A 384 -28.43 2.67 -42.71
N PRO A 385 -29.25 2.70 -43.81
CA PRO A 385 -30.54 3.37 -44.04
C PRO A 385 -31.60 2.50 -44.80
N THR A 386 -32.64 3.18 -45.31
CA THR A 386 -33.52 2.89 -46.47
C THR A 386 -34.96 2.36 -46.30
N GLN A 387 -35.88 3.17 -46.87
CA GLN A 387 -37.07 2.87 -47.66
C GLN A 387 -38.50 2.78 -47.05
N HIS A 388 -39.30 3.75 -47.50
CA HIS A 388 -40.66 3.68 -48.05
C HIS A 388 -41.93 3.44 -47.18
N ARG A 389 -42.79 4.48 -47.27
CA ARG A 389 -44.23 4.48 -47.63
C ARG A 389 -45.33 4.29 -46.55
N ARG A 390 -46.19 5.32 -46.56
CA ARG A 390 -47.69 5.36 -46.46
C ARG A 390 -48.36 5.51 -45.08
N ARG A 391 -49.11 6.62 -44.96
CA ARG A 391 -50.23 6.97 -44.06
C ARG A 391 -51.52 6.14 -44.39
N PRO A 392 -52.70 6.40 -43.77
CA PRO A 392 -53.07 6.38 -42.34
C PRO A 392 -54.42 5.61 -42.12
N GLN A 393 -54.90 5.47 -40.88
CA GLN A 393 -56.36 5.52 -40.58
C GLN A 393 -56.62 5.72 -39.08
N ALA A 394 -57.71 6.43 -38.80
CA ALA A 394 -58.13 6.97 -37.50
C ALA A 394 -59.38 6.25 -36.98
N SER A 395 -59.60 6.27 -35.66
CA SER A 395 -60.93 6.44 -35.05
C SER A 395 -60.82 6.81 -33.57
N GLU A 396 -61.82 7.58 -33.12
CA GLU A 396 -61.84 8.50 -31.98
C GLU A 396 -62.36 7.88 -30.67
N GLY A 397 -62.09 8.56 -29.54
CA GLY A 397 -62.76 8.41 -28.24
C GLY A 397 -62.42 9.58 -27.29
N PRO A 398 -63.31 9.99 -26.37
CA PRO A 398 -63.67 11.39 -26.09
C PRO A 398 -62.81 12.13 -25.02
N PRO A 399 -63.00 13.46 -24.85
CA PRO A 399 -62.06 14.32 -24.09
C PRO A 399 -62.48 14.58 -22.62
N SER A 400 -61.51 15.16 -21.89
CA SER A 400 -61.59 16.05 -20.69
C SER A 400 -61.22 15.43 -19.33
N PRO A 401 -60.72 16.20 -18.33
CA PRO A 401 -60.17 17.56 -18.34
C PRO A 401 -58.75 17.66 -17.72
N SER A 402 -58.10 18.80 -17.99
CA SER A 402 -56.86 19.28 -17.37
C SER A 402 -56.94 19.32 -15.83
N LEU A 403 -55.99 18.66 -15.16
CA LEU A 403 -55.69 18.83 -13.74
C LEU A 403 -54.23 19.28 -13.57
N VAL A 404 -54.11 20.44 -12.95
CA VAL A 404 -52.93 21.15 -12.41
C VAL A 404 -51.80 20.19 -11.97
N PRO A 405 -50.51 20.47 -12.28
CA PRO A 405 -49.42 19.66 -11.76
C PRO A 405 -49.34 19.88 -10.24
N SER A 406 -49.78 18.88 -9.49
CA SER A 406 -49.48 18.79 -8.06
C SER A 406 -47.96 18.65 -7.91
N SER A 407 -47.35 19.68 -7.34
CA SER A 407 -45.98 19.61 -6.87
C SER A 407 -45.94 18.62 -5.70
N SER A 408 -45.63 17.36 -6.01
CA SER A 408 -45.16 16.42 -4.99
C SER A 408 -43.78 16.90 -4.53
N ARG A 409 -43.78 17.83 -3.58
CA ARG A 409 -42.66 18.03 -2.66
C ARG A 409 -42.42 16.68 -2.00
N SER A 410 -41.48 15.90 -2.52
CA SER A 410 -40.79 14.89 -1.71
C SER A 410 -40.19 15.66 -0.55
N ALA A 411 -40.79 15.57 0.63
CA ALA A 411 -40.21 16.08 1.84
C ALA A 411 -38.81 15.45 1.96
N ASN A 412 -37.76 16.25 1.80
CA ASN A 412 -36.38 15.85 2.11
C ASN A 412 -36.38 15.42 3.57
N ARG A 413 -36.49 14.11 3.83
CA ARG A 413 -36.18 13.56 5.14
C ARG A 413 -34.69 13.82 5.33
N ALA A 414 -34.35 14.74 6.23
CA ALA A 414 -32.96 14.99 6.60
C ALA A 414 -32.30 13.67 6.96
N SER A 415 -31.11 13.41 6.39
CA SER A 415 -30.35 12.21 6.68
C SER A 415 -30.12 12.07 8.19
N PRO A 416 -30.12 10.84 8.74
CA PRO A 416 -30.00 10.63 10.19
C PRO A 416 -28.68 11.13 10.79
N TYR A 417 -27.67 11.37 9.94
CA TYR A 417 -26.36 11.91 10.28
C TYR A 417 -26.24 13.43 10.05
N GLN A 418 -27.27 14.12 9.56
CA GLN A 418 -27.18 15.53 9.14
C GLN A 418 -26.73 16.45 10.28
N TRP A 419 -27.14 16.16 11.52
CA TRP A 419 -26.74 16.90 12.71
C TRP A 419 -25.21 16.89 12.97
N LEU A 420 -24.47 15.89 12.47
CA LEU A 420 -23.01 15.85 12.57
C LEU A 420 -22.35 16.90 11.67
N ILE A 421 -22.98 17.19 10.54
CA ILE A 421 -22.47 18.10 9.52
C ILE A 421 -22.88 19.53 9.87
N ASP A 422 -24.11 19.72 10.31
CA ASP A 422 -24.65 21.04 10.67
C ASP A 422 -24.02 21.61 11.95
N SER A 423 -23.41 20.75 12.78
CA SER A 423 -22.71 21.15 14.02
C SER A 423 -21.21 21.45 13.81
N ALA A 424 -20.68 21.29 12.59
CA ALA A 424 -19.26 21.46 12.25
C ALA A 424 -18.97 22.85 11.69
#